data_AF-A0A7K4DEJ9-F1
#
_entry.id   AF-A0A7K4DEJ9-F1
#
_cell.length_a   1.000
_cell.length_b   1.000
_cell.length_c   1.000
_cell.angle_alpha   90.00
_cell.angle_beta   90.00
_cell.angle_gamma   90.00
#
_symmetry.space_group_name_H-M   'P 1'
#
loop_
_entity.id
_entity.type
_entity.pdbx_description
1 polymer ?
#
loop_
_entity_poly.entity_id
_entity_poly.type
_entity_poly.pdbx_seq_one_letter_code
_entity_poly.pdbx_strand_id
1 'polypeptide(L)'
;MSARKGEEEIRVARDDLASQERELKEAEEALKSREQRIEAAMKAFSGNGGRGRSRYVNAGEAKQYELTFIGRMETKIGDFPTIRGRVFRVEGIEEDRGAGETGNRALPENRALIIRLTEKKLLGRKMQYVFNARYASRVERYADPGYDCDPLTLADVTVMLAEMQDRARSAGIVTVLCLASPTGFEQQVQDFINGEEFHRNYISRYLSVLLLDVETGVLVFNPADETAQAFSEICRLEIDSEKVAKVRRNVEEAMRDILKLQRFVVFDDIQKVVGDGSLMKSAFYDCAARMGREVQFVEGVGLVMMQE
;
A
#
# COMPACT_ATOMS: atom_id res chain seq x y z
N MET A 1 -9.74 -76.85 -1.50
CA MET A 1 -10.34 -75.50 -1.43
C MET A 1 -9.38 -74.40 -0.96
N SER A 2 -8.30 -74.71 -0.23
CA SER A 2 -7.39 -73.69 0.33
C SER A 2 -6.43 -73.03 -0.70
N ALA A 3 -5.92 -73.77 -1.70
CA ALA A 3 -4.98 -73.23 -2.69
C ALA A 3 -5.59 -72.20 -3.66
N ARG A 4 -6.81 -72.46 -4.18
CA ARG A 4 -7.51 -71.51 -5.07
C ARG A 4 -7.87 -70.19 -4.40
N LYS A 5 -8.10 -70.20 -3.08
CA LYS A 5 -8.41 -68.99 -2.33
C LYS A 5 -7.16 -68.11 -2.14
N GLY A 6 -6.01 -68.74 -1.88
CA GLY A 6 -4.73 -68.04 -1.82
C GLY A 6 -4.25 -67.49 -3.17
N GLU A 7 -4.51 -68.20 -4.27
CA GLU A 7 -4.19 -67.70 -5.63
C GLU A 7 -5.05 -66.49 -6.02
N GLU A 8 -6.33 -66.49 -5.65
CA GLU A 8 -7.23 -65.37 -5.90
C GLU A 8 -6.84 -64.14 -5.06
N GLU A 9 -6.51 -64.32 -3.78
CA GLU A 9 -6.03 -63.26 -2.89
C GLU A 9 -4.71 -62.65 -3.39
N ILE A 10 -3.80 -63.46 -3.92
CA ILE A 10 -2.55 -62.98 -4.54
C ILE A 10 -2.82 -62.21 -5.83
N ARG A 11 -3.80 -62.62 -6.64
CA ARG A 11 -4.15 -61.92 -7.87
C ARG A 11 -4.75 -60.54 -7.58
N VAL A 12 -5.71 -60.47 -6.66
CA VAL A 12 -6.32 -59.21 -6.21
C VAL A 12 -5.26 -58.28 -5.64
N ALA A 13 -4.39 -58.77 -4.76
CA ALA A 13 -3.31 -57.96 -4.19
C ALA A 13 -2.34 -57.42 -5.25
N ARG A 14 -2.06 -58.17 -6.32
CA ARG A 14 -1.21 -57.72 -7.44
C ARG A 14 -1.89 -56.67 -8.30
N ASP A 15 -3.17 -56.84 -8.59
CA ASP A 15 -3.94 -55.88 -9.38
C ASP A 15 -4.11 -54.55 -8.62
N ASP A 16 -4.34 -54.62 -7.30
CA ASP A 16 -4.40 -53.45 -6.41
C ASP A 16 -3.04 -52.73 -6.36
N LEU A 17 -1.93 -53.46 -6.21
CA LEU A 17 -0.58 -52.88 -6.22
C LEU A 17 -0.30 -52.17 -7.55
N ALA A 18 -0.68 -52.79 -8.66
CA ALA A 18 -0.49 -52.22 -10.00
C ALA A 18 -1.36 -50.98 -10.26
N SER A 19 -2.52 -50.88 -9.60
CA SER A 19 -3.36 -49.66 -9.63
C SER A 19 -2.70 -48.55 -8.82
N GLN A 20 -2.26 -48.85 -7.60
CA GLN A 20 -1.58 -47.88 -6.74
C GLN A 20 -0.29 -47.35 -7.35
N GLU A 21 0.50 -48.21 -8.01
CA GLU A 21 1.72 -47.78 -8.72
C GLU A 21 1.41 -46.81 -9.87
N ARG A 22 0.29 -46.99 -10.59
CA ARG A 22 -0.13 -46.05 -11.65
C ARG A 22 -0.59 -44.73 -11.08
N GLU A 23 -1.44 -44.75 -10.06
CA GLU A 23 -1.92 -43.53 -9.39
C GLU A 23 -0.77 -42.73 -8.79
N LEU A 24 0.21 -43.41 -8.17
CA LEU A 24 1.39 -42.77 -7.62
C LEU A 24 2.23 -42.12 -8.72
N LYS A 25 2.42 -42.82 -9.84
CA LYS A 25 3.18 -42.29 -10.98
C LYS A 25 2.51 -41.06 -11.61
N GLU A 26 1.18 -41.09 -11.76
CA GLU A 26 0.42 -39.92 -12.24
C GLU A 26 0.52 -38.73 -11.27
N ALA A 27 0.46 -38.99 -9.96
CA ALA A 27 0.64 -37.96 -8.94
C ALA A 27 2.07 -37.37 -8.93
N GLU A 28 3.10 -38.21 -9.10
CA GLU A 28 4.50 -37.78 -9.21
C GLU A 28 4.74 -36.94 -10.47
N GLU A 29 4.19 -37.33 -11.61
CA GLU A 29 4.28 -36.56 -12.86
C GLU A 29 3.58 -35.19 -12.72
N ALA A 30 2.42 -35.16 -12.07
CA ALA A 30 1.69 -33.92 -11.77
C ALA A 30 2.48 -32.99 -10.82
N LEU A 31 3.09 -33.55 -9.77
CA LEU A 31 3.94 -32.79 -8.84
C LEU A 31 5.18 -32.23 -9.53
N LYS A 32 5.85 -33.04 -10.34
CA LYS A 32 7.05 -32.61 -11.09
C LYS A 32 6.73 -31.50 -12.09
N SER A 33 5.60 -31.60 -12.79
CA SER A 33 5.08 -30.54 -13.66
C SER A 33 4.82 -29.25 -12.87
N ARG A 34 4.24 -29.36 -11.67
CA ARG A 34 3.97 -28.22 -10.79
C ARG A 34 5.27 -27.56 -10.29
N GLU A 35 6.25 -28.35 -9.87
CA GLU A 35 7.57 -27.86 -9.45
C GLU A 35 8.28 -27.12 -10.59
N GLN A 36 8.28 -27.67 -11.80
CA GLN A 36 8.86 -27.00 -12.98
C GLN A 36 8.19 -25.66 -13.28
N ARG A 37 6.86 -25.57 -13.14
CA ARG A 37 6.13 -24.31 -13.30
C ARG A 37 6.48 -23.29 -12.22
N ILE A 38 6.64 -23.73 -10.97
CA ILE A 38 7.05 -22.87 -9.85
C ILE A 38 8.50 -22.41 -10.04
N GLU A 39 9.42 -23.29 -10.46
CA GLU A 39 10.82 -22.93 -10.72
C GLU A 39 10.95 -21.96 -11.91
N ALA A 40 10.19 -22.17 -12.98
CA ALA A 40 10.12 -21.24 -14.11
C ALA A 40 9.58 -19.86 -13.68
N ALA A 41 8.54 -19.84 -12.84
CA ALA A 41 8.03 -18.61 -12.25
C ALA A 41 9.12 -17.94 -11.38
N MET A 42 9.78 -18.68 -10.49
CA MET A 42 10.85 -18.17 -9.62
C MET A 42 12.05 -17.61 -10.41
N LYS A 43 12.45 -18.25 -11.52
CA LYS A 43 13.49 -17.70 -12.40
C LYS A 43 13.06 -16.40 -13.07
N ALA A 44 11.80 -16.29 -13.51
CA ALA A 44 11.24 -15.01 -13.95
C ALA A 44 11.18 -13.96 -12.82
N PHE A 45 10.98 -14.39 -11.56
CA PHE A 45 11.00 -13.53 -10.38
C PHE A 45 12.41 -12.99 -10.02
N SER A 46 13.51 -13.68 -10.35
CA SER A 46 14.87 -13.22 -10.00
C SER A 46 15.44 -12.07 -10.86
N GLY A 47 14.80 -11.71 -11.99
CA GLY A 47 15.41 -10.83 -13.01
C GLY A 47 15.08 -9.32 -12.96
N ASN A 48 13.99 -8.86 -12.34
CA ASN A 48 13.51 -7.47 -12.49
C ASN A 48 13.13 -6.80 -11.15
N GLY A 49 13.90 -5.81 -10.70
CA GLY A 49 13.61 -5.06 -9.48
C GLY A 49 12.32 -4.23 -9.54
N GLY A 50 11.32 -4.61 -8.75
CA GLY A 50 10.58 -3.69 -7.86
C GLY A 50 9.41 -2.82 -8.37
N ARG A 51 9.11 -2.64 -9.66
CA ARG A 51 7.93 -1.83 -10.09
C ARG A 51 7.11 -2.53 -11.17
N GLY A 52 5.78 -2.57 -10.99
CA GLY A 52 4.82 -3.12 -11.96
C GLY A 52 4.78 -4.65 -12.08
N ARG A 53 5.09 -5.38 -11.00
CA ARG A 53 5.15 -6.86 -11.01
C ARG A 53 3.80 -7.47 -10.62
N SER A 54 3.49 -8.64 -11.18
CA SER A 54 2.38 -9.45 -10.71
C SER A 54 2.59 -9.85 -9.24
N ARG A 55 1.60 -9.60 -8.39
CA ARG A 55 1.57 -9.88 -6.95
C ARG A 55 0.26 -10.52 -6.57
N TYR A 56 0.35 -11.67 -5.90
CA TYR A 56 -0.81 -12.39 -5.41
C TYR A 56 -1.47 -11.62 -4.27
N VAL A 57 -2.73 -11.25 -4.46
CA VAL A 57 -3.59 -10.67 -3.43
C VAL A 57 -4.88 -11.47 -3.41
N ASN A 58 -5.25 -12.00 -2.24
CA ASN A 58 -6.52 -12.72 -2.09
C ASN A 58 -7.69 -11.77 -1.78
N ALA A 59 -8.93 -12.25 -1.91
CA ALA A 59 -10.14 -11.46 -1.68
C ALA A 59 -10.20 -10.78 -0.29
N GLY A 60 -9.77 -11.49 0.76
CA GLY A 60 -9.74 -10.96 2.12
C GLY A 60 -8.72 -9.83 2.29
N GLU A 61 -7.52 -9.99 1.72
CA GLU A 61 -6.49 -8.94 1.69
C GLU A 61 -6.97 -7.71 0.92
N ALA A 62 -7.54 -7.90 -0.26
CA ALA A 62 -8.09 -6.81 -1.06
C ALA A 62 -9.21 -6.05 -0.32
N LYS A 63 -10.08 -6.76 0.42
CA LYS A 63 -11.10 -6.11 1.24
C LYS A 63 -10.49 -5.35 2.41
N GLN A 64 -9.51 -5.92 3.09
CA GLN A 64 -8.80 -5.25 4.19
C GLN A 64 -8.08 -3.99 3.70
N TYR A 65 -7.44 -4.04 2.53
CA TYR A 65 -6.80 -2.91 1.90
C TYR A 65 -7.78 -1.80 1.56
N GLU A 66 -8.95 -2.12 1.00
CA GLU A 66 -10.02 -1.14 0.74
C GLU A 66 -10.44 -0.42 2.03
N LEU A 67 -10.81 -1.18 3.07
CA LEU A 67 -11.29 -0.61 4.34
C LEU A 67 -10.22 0.28 4.99
N THR A 68 -8.96 -0.20 4.97
CA THR A 68 -7.84 0.52 5.55
C THR A 68 -7.52 1.79 4.75
N PHE A 69 -7.56 1.73 3.42
CA PHE A 69 -7.33 2.89 2.56
C PHE A 69 -8.37 3.98 2.82
N ILE A 70 -9.66 3.65 2.78
CA ILE A 70 -10.73 4.63 3.01
C ILE A 70 -10.62 5.25 4.40
N GLY A 71 -10.48 4.43 5.45
CA GLY A 71 -10.38 4.92 6.83
C GLY A 71 -9.13 5.79 7.07
N ARG A 72 -8.01 5.47 6.42
CA ARG A 72 -6.79 6.29 6.49
C ARG A 72 -6.98 7.63 5.77
N MET A 73 -7.58 7.65 4.59
CA MET A 73 -7.82 8.90 3.86
C MET A 73 -8.76 9.83 4.62
N GLU A 74 -9.83 9.28 5.22
CA GLU A 74 -10.74 10.05 6.07
C GLU A 74 -10.02 10.64 7.30
N THR A 75 -9.25 9.80 8.02
CA THR A 75 -8.48 10.21 9.19
C THR A 75 -7.45 11.31 8.86
N LYS A 76 -6.76 11.18 7.72
CA LYS A 76 -5.70 12.12 7.32
C LYS A 76 -6.24 13.46 6.85
N ILE A 77 -7.43 13.49 6.27
CA ILE A 77 -8.07 14.75 5.89
C ILE A 77 -8.59 15.48 7.13
N GLY A 78 -9.34 14.79 8.00
CA GLY A 78 -9.99 15.41 9.16
C GLY A 78 -10.86 16.62 8.78
N ASP A 79 -11.25 17.45 9.75
CA ASP A 79 -12.17 18.57 9.49
C ASP A 79 -11.50 19.78 8.84
N PHE A 80 -10.21 19.98 9.14
CA PHE A 80 -9.44 21.17 8.78
C PHE A 80 -8.06 20.84 8.19
N PRO A 81 -7.99 20.17 7.02
CA PRO A 81 -6.71 19.81 6.42
C PRO A 81 -5.90 21.04 6.05
N THR A 82 -4.58 20.95 6.22
CA THR A 82 -3.63 21.96 5.76
C THR A 82 -3.00 21.52 4.46
N ILE A 83 -3.19 22.29 3.39
CA ILE A 83 -2.70 22.00 2.04
C ILE A 83 -1.86 23.20 1.57
N ARG A 84 -0.57 22.98 1.26
CA ARG A 84 0.42 24.04 0.96
C ARG A 84 0.39 25.21 1.97
N GLY A 85 0.31 24.88 3.26
CA GLY A 85 0.29 25.87 4.36
C GLY A 85 -1.02 26.67 4.49
N ARG A 86 -2.07 26.31 3.74
CA ARG A 86 -3.39 26.93 3.84
C ARG A 86 -4.36 25.97 4.48
N VAL A 87 -5.23 26.49 5.35
CA VAL A 87 -6.25 25.68 6.02
C VAL A 87 -7.51 25.62 5.17
N PHE A 88 -8.00 24.42 4.91
CA PHE A 88 -9.26 24.17 4.25
C PHE A 88 -10.29 23.68 5.26
N ARG A 89 -11.58 23.83 4.94
CA ARG A 89 -12.69 23.24 5.66
C ARG A 89 -13.28 22.12 4.81
N VAL A 90 -13.59 20.99 5.43
CA VAL A 90 -14.45 19.96 4.84
C VAL A 90 -15.90 20.44 4.88
N GLU A 91 -16.49 20.64 3.70
CA GLU A 91 -17.90 21.07 3.54
C GLU A 91 -18.85 19.87 3.45
N GLY A 92 -18.35 18.70 3.08
CA GLY A 92 -19.13 17.48 2.97
C GLY A 92 -18.27 16.29 2.58
N ILE A 93 -18.69 15.12 3.04
CA ILE A 93 -18.09 13.81 2.75
C ILE A 93 -19.20 12.93 2.17
N GLU A 94 -18.94 12.36 1.00
CA GLU A 94 -19.81 11.40 0.32
C GLU A 94 -19.03 10.10 0.11
N GLU A 95 -19.64 8.96 0.41
CA GLU A 95 -19.08 7.64 0.15
C GLU A 95 -19.83 7.01 -1.04
N ASP A 96 -19.12 6.78 -2.14
CA ASP A 96 -19.61 6.06 -3.31
C ASP A 96 -19.17 4.59 -3.19
N ARG A 97 -20.13 3.67 -3.15
CA ARG A 97 -19.84 2.23 -3.25
C ARG A 97 -19.88 1.91 -4.72
N GLY A 98 -18.74 1.56 -5.31
CA GLY A 98 -18.62 1.26 -6.74
C GLY A 98 -19.54 0.11 -7.17
N ALA A 99 -19.55 -0.18 -8.47
CA ALA A 99 -20.42 -1.18 -9.10
C ALA A 99 -20.23 -2.65 -8.61
N GLY A 100 -19.39 -2.88 -7.61
CA GLY A 100 -19.20 -4.16 -6.92
C GLY A 100 -20.33 -4.51 -5.95
N GLU A 101 -21.58 -4.12 -6.20
CA GLU A 101 -22.78 -4.55 -5.44
C GLU A 101 -23.09 -6.04 -5.64
N THR A 102 -22.09 -6.90 -5.48
CA THR A 102 -22.37 -8.25 -5.00
C THR A 102 -22.63 -8.09 -3.51
N GLY A 103 -23.80 -8.49 -3.00
CA GLY A 103 -24.11 -8.47 -1.57
C GLY A 103 -23.13 -9.27 -0.67
N ASN A 104 -22.05 -9.81 -1.25
CA ASN A 104 -20.97 -10.47 -0.58
C ASN A 104 -19.99 -9.46 0.05
N ARG A 105 -20.18 -9.22 1.35
CA ARG A 105 -19.34 -8.32 2.15
C ARG A 105 -17.86 -8.74 2.25
N ALA A 106 -17.51 -9.94 1.79
CA ALA A 106 -16.13 -10.41 1.76
C ALA A 106 -15.33 -9.88 0.56
N LEU A 107 -15.99 -9.31 -0.46
CA LEU A 107 -15.34 -8.77 -1.65
C LEU A 107 -15.09 -7.26 -1.54
N PRO A 108 -14.04 -6.73 -2.20
CA PRO A 108 -13.88 -5.28 -2.37
C PRO A 108 -15.05 -4.71 -3.17
N GLU A 109 -15.50 -3.51 -2.81
CA GLU A 109 -16.64 -2.83 -3.44
C GLU A 109 -16.18 -1.71 -4.40
N ASN A 110 -14.87 -1.47 -4.51
CA ASN A 110 -14.26 -0.32 -5.18
C ASN A 110 -14.83 1.00 -4.65
N ARG A 111 -14.82 1.15 -3.32
CA ARG A 111 -15.33 2.34 -2.62
C ARG A 111 -14.54 3.58 -2.98
N ALA A 112 -15.22 4.72 -2.99
CA ALA A 112 -14.62 6.03 -3.10
C ALA A 112 -15.12 6.99 -2.01
N LEU A 113 -14.20 7.78 -1.48
CA LEU A 113 -14.47 8.87 -0.54
C LEU A 113 -14.34 10.19 -1.29
N ILE A 114 -15.43 10.94 -1.38
CA ILE A 114 -15.53 12.20 -2.13
C ILE A 114 -15.71 13.34 -1.14
N ILE A 115 -14.72 14.23 -1.06
CA ILE A 115 -14.66 15.27 -0.04
C ILE A 115 -14.56 16.64 -0.71
N ARG A 116 -15.47 17.55 -0.35
CA ARG A 116 -15.43 18.95 -0.82
C ARG A 116 -14.64 19.79 0.17
N LEU A 117 -13.58 20.43 -0.32
CA LEU A 117 -12.68 21.27 0.46
C LEU A 117 -12.80 22.72 0.02
N THR A 118 -12.98 23.63 0.99
CA THR A 118 -13.00 25.08 0.73
C THR A 118 -12.00 25.81 1.63
N GLU A 119 -11.17 26.67 1.05
CA GLU A 119 -10.16 27.45 1.78
C GLU A 119 -10.80 28.33 2.86
N LYS A 120 -10.28 28.25 4.09
CA LYS A 120 -10.68 29.15 5.19
C LYS A 120 -10.00 30.50 5.02
N LYS A 121 -10.65 31.40 4.30
CA LYS A 121 -10.21 32.79 4.10
C LYS A 121 -11.36 33.78 4.26
N LEU A 122 -11.07 34.98 4.77
CA LEU A 122 -12.06 36.03 5.04
C LEU A 122 -12.38 36.89 3.82
N LEU A 123 -11.42 37.13 2.92
CA LEU A 123 -11.57 38.04 1.77
C LEU A 123 -10.99 37.43 0.48
N GLY A 124 -11.62 37.75 -0.65
CA GLY A 124 -11.24 37.27 -1.98
C GLY A 124 -11.82 35.91 -2.36
N ARG A 125 -11.53 35.45 -3.58
CA ARG A 125 -11.98 34.14 -4.07
C ARG A 125 -11.29 33.03 -3.27
N LYS A 126 -12.09 32.15 -2.67
CA LYS A 126 -11.61 30.96 -1.96
C LYS A 126 -11.20 29.88 -2.95
N MET A 127 -10.09 29.21 -2.69
CA MET A 127 -9.75 27.99 -3.40
C MET A 127 -10.69 26.85 -2.98
N GLN A 128 -11.02 26.00 -3.94
CA GLN A 128 -11.87 24.84 -3.74
C GLN A 128 -11.25 23.62 -4.41
N TYR A 129 -11.36 22.48 -3.74
CA TYR A 129 -10.97 21.18 -4.27
C TYR A 129 -12.09 20.17 -4.06
N VAL A 130 -12.17 19.19 -4.95
CA VAL A 130 -12.81 17.90 -4.66
C VAL A 130 -11.70 16.88 -4.49
N PHE A 131 -11.55 16.32 -3.29
CA PHE A 131 -10.66 15.19 -3.07
C PHE A 131 -11.44 13.89 -3.24
N ASN A 132 -11.00 13.04 -4.17
CA ASN A 132 -11.60 11.75 -4.45
C ASN A 132 -10.57 10.65 -4.19
N ALA A 133 -10.70 9.96 -3.06
CA ALA A 133 -9.91 8.78 -2.76
C ALA A 133 -10.69 7.54 -3.22
N ARG A 134 -10.25 6.91 -4.31
CA ARG A 134 -10.96 5.80 -4.95
C ARG A 134 -10.13 4.53 -4.90
N TYR A 135 -10.70 3.47 -4.36
CA TYR A 135 -10.16 2.13 -4.46
C TYR A 135 -10.55 1.49 -5.80
N ALA A 136 -9.59 0.87 -6.47
CA ALA A 136 -9.77 0.26 -7.77
C ALA A 136 -9.17 -1.13 -7.80
N SER A 137 -10.01 -2.11 -8.10
CA SER A 137 -9.66 -3.51 -8.18
C SER A 137 -10.60 -4.23 -9.15
N ARG A 138 -10.18 -5.36 -9.70
CA ARG A 138 -11.01 -6.24 -10.54
C ARG A 138 -11.82 -7.17 -9.66
N VAL A 139 -12.96 -6.71 -9.18
CA VAL A 139 -13.83 -7.42 -8.20
C VAL A 139 -14.15 -8.84 -8.68
N GLU A 140 -14.34 -9.02 -10.00
CA GLU A 140 -14.59 -10.30 -10.64
C GLU A 140 -13.48 -11.33 -10.37
N ARG A 141 -12.20 -10.93 -10.31
CA ARG A 141 -11.07 -11.83 -10.01
C ARG A 141 -11.12 -12.34 -8.57
N TYR A 142 -11.61 -11.51 -7.65
CA TYR A 142 -11.80 -11.90 -6.26
C TYR A 142 -13.09 -12.69 -6.02
N ALA A 143 -14.09 -12.56 -6.91
CA ALA A 143 -15.28 -13.41 -6.88
C ALA A 143 -14.97 -14.81 -7.40
N ASP A 144 -14.23 -14.91 -8.50
CA ASP A 144 -13.75 -16.16 -9.11
C ASP A 144 -12.49 -15.84 -9.95
N PRO A 145 -11.29 -16.31 -9.58
CA PRO A 145 -10.97 -17.47 -8.72
C PRO A 145 -10.72 -17.18 -7.22
N GLY A 146 -10.97 -15.96 -6.72
CA GLY A 146 -10.74 -15.61 -5.30
C GLY A 146 -9.47 -14.81 -5.03
N TYR A 147 -8.73 -14.45 -6.07
CA TYR A 147 -7.48 -13.70 -5.99
C TYR A 147 -7.23 -12.92 -7.28
N ASP A 148 -6.40 -11.89 -7.19
CA ASP A 148 -5.81 -11.22 -8.34
C ASP A 148 -4.30 -11.23 -8.22
N CYS A 149 -3.63 -11.38 -9.35
CA CYS A 149 -2.18 -11.33 -9.42
C CYS A 149 -1.67 -10.15 -10.22
N ASP A 150 -2.51 -9.49 -11.02
CA ASP A 150 -2.00 -8.58 -12.04
C ASP A 150 -2.18 -7.13 -11.59
N PRO A 151 -1.25 -6.21 -11.87
CA PRO A 151 -1.49 -4.79 -11.68
C PRO A 151 -2.62 -4.28 -12.60
N LEU A 152 -3.17 -3.10 -12.29
CA LEU A 152 -4.13 -2.44 -13.17
C LEU A 152 -3.43 -1.94 -14.45
N THR A 153 -4.10 -2.17 -15.57
CA THR A 153 -3.61 -1.86 -16.91
C THR A 153 -3.93 -0.42 -17.33
N LEU A 154 -3.35 0.04 -18.43
CA LEU A 154 -3.69 1.35 -19.00
C LEU A 154 -5.16 1.47 -19.40
N ALA A 155 -5.77 0.38 -19.86
CA ALA A 155 -7.19 0.35 -20.20
C ALA A 155 -8.08 0.55 -18.97
N ASP A 156 -7.78 -0.17 -17.88
CA ASP A 156 -8.50 -0.07 -16.61
C ASP A 156 -8.48 1.39 -16.09
N VAL A 157 -7.30 2.01 -16.12
CA VAL A 157 -7.10 3.36 -15.59
C VAL A 157 -7.72 4.42 -16.49
N THR A 158 -7.61 4.29 -17.81
CA THR A 158 -8.09 5.32 -18.75
C THR A 158 -9.61 5.51 -18.68
N VAL A 159 -10.38 4.43 -18.48
CA VAL A 159 -11.83 4.51 -18.27
C VAL A 159 -12.16 5.35 -17.03
N MET A 160 -11.50 5.06 -15.91
CA MET A 160 -11.71 5.81 -14.66
C MET A 160 -11.27 7.27 -14.77
N LEU A 161 -10.17 7.55 -15.47
CA LEU A 161 -9.69 8.91 -15.68
C LEU A 161 -10.61 9.73 -16.59
N ALA A 162 -11.16 9.12 -17.66
CA ALA A 162 -12.09 9.78 -18.55
C ALA A 162 -13.36 10.21 -17.81
N GLU A 163 -13.97 9.28 -17.06
CA GLU A 163 -15.16 9.58 -16.25
C GLU A 163 -14.89 10.68 -15.22
N MET A 164 -13.75 10.61 -14.52
CA MET A 164 -13.40 11.61 -13.51
C MET A 164 -13.12 12.98 -14.13
N GLN A 165 -12.46 13.00 -15.29
CA GLN A 165 -12.17 14.24 -16.01
C GLN A 165 -13.46 14.94 -16.45
N ASP A 166 -14.43 14.20 -16.97
CA ASP A 166 -15.71 14.75 -17.40
C ASP A 166 -16.51 15.32 -16.23
N ARG A 167 -16.54 14.60 -15.09
CA ARG A 167 -17.17 15.11 -13.85
C ARG A 167 -16.48 16.37 -13.33
N ALA A 168 -15.15 16.38 -13.25
CA ALA A 168 -14.38 17.52 -12.76
C ALA A 168 -14.55 18.75 -13.64
N ARG A 169 -14.50 18.57 -14.97
CA ARG A 169 -14.73 19.64 -15.95
C ARG A 169 -16.14 20.22 -15.83
N SER A 170 -17.15 19.37 -15.69
CA SER A 170 -18.55 19.80 -15.56
C SER A 170 -18.80 20.57 -14.25
N ALA A 171 -18.15 20.17 -13.16
CA ALA A 171 -18.23 20.88 -11.88
C ALA A 171 -17.44 22.21 -11.87
N GLY A 172 -16.44 22.37 -12.74
CA GLY A 172 -15.59 23.57 -12.80
C GLY A 172 -14.68 23.73 -11.57
N ILE A 173 -14.51 22.69 -10.76
CA ILE A 173 -13.68 22.64 -9.56
C ILE A 173 -12.52 21.67 -9.81
N VAL A 174 -11.34 21.99 -9.31
CA VAL A 174 -10.18 21.09 -9.42
C VAL A 174 -10.43 19.85 -8.57
N THR A 175 -10.40 18.69 -9.20
CA THR A 175 -10.51 17.39 -8.55
C THR A 175 -9.13 16.77 -8.39
N VAL A 176 -8.85 16.26 -7.20
CA VAL A 176 -7.67 15.46 -6.90
C VAL A 176 -8.12 14.03 -6.74
N LEU A 177 -7.66 13.15 -7.64
CA LEU A 177 -7.94 11.73 -7.62
C LEU A 177 -6.75 10.99 -7.02
N CYS A 178 -6.94 10.38 -5.85
CA CYS A 178 -6.05 9.36 -5.30
C CYS A 178 -6.62 7.99 -5.67
N LEU A 179 -6.07 7.38 -6.71
CA LEU A 179 -6.48 6.07 -7.21
C LEU A 179 -5.61 4.98 -6.57
N ALA A 180 -6.22 4.16 -5.74
CA ALA A 180 -5.54 3.13 -4.97
C ALA A 180 -5.82 1.74 -5.52
N SER A 181 -4.77 0.92 -5.68
CA SER A 181 -4.86 -0.46 -6.18
C SER A 181 -4.14 -1.43 -5.24
N PRO A 182 -4.74 -2.60 -4.93
CA PRO A 182 -4.06 -3.64 -4.15
C PRO A 182 -2.82 -4.19 -4.85
N THR A 183 -2.97 -4.50 -6.14
CA THR A 183 -1.92 -5.08 -6.99
C THR A 183 -1.07 -4.03 -7.71
N GLY A 184 -1.33 -2.74 -7.43
CA GLY A 184 -0.62 -1.62 -8.03
C GLY A 184 -1.00 -1.39 -9.49
N PHE A 185 -0.05 -0.84 -10.24
CA PHE A 185 -0.26 -0.36 -11.61
C PHE A 185 0.88 -0.81 -12.52
N GLU A 186 0.56 -1.16 -13.77
CA GLU A 186 1.56 -1.50 -14.77
C GLU A 186 2.53 -0.35 -15.01
N GLN A 187 3.74 -0.68 -15.45
CA GLN A 187 4.76 0.35 -15.72
C GLN A 187 4.27 1.38 -16.75
N GLN A 188 3.53 0.94 -17.77
CA GLN A 188 2.96 1.84 -18.78
C GLN A 188 1.98 2.86 -18.19
N VAL A 189 1.21 2.48 -17.15
CA VAL A 189 0.34 3.41 -16.42
C VAL A 189 1.18 4.44 -15.66
N GLN A 190 2.23 3.96 -14.97
CA GLN A 190 3.12 4.84 -14.22
C GLN A 190 3.82 5.84 -15.14
N ASP A 191 4.28 5.40 -16.31
CA ASP A 191 4.92 6.24 -17.32
C ASP A 191 3.94 7.23 -17.95
N PHE A 192 2.66 6.86 -18.08
CA PHE A 192 1.61 7.78 -18.54
C PHE A 192 1.31 8.89 -17.53
N ILE A 193 1.39 8.61 -16.22
CA ILE A 193 1.15 9.61 -15.17
C ILE A 193 2.42 10.42 -14.84
N ASN A 194 3.58 9.78 -14.76
CA ASN A 194 4.85 10.34 -14.26
C ASN A 194 5.97 10.31 -15.32
N GLY A 195 5.63 10.28 -16.61
CA GLY A 195 6.65 10.35 -17.65
C GLY A 195 7.48 11.64 -17.58
N GLU A 196 8.67 11.61 -18.18
CA GLU A 196 9.46 12.83 -18.40
C GLU A 196 9.20 13.44 -19.79
N GLU A 197 8.59 12.66 -20.69
CA GLU A 197 8.27 13.09 -22.05
C GLU A 197 6.96 13.91 -22.07
N PHE A 198 7.08 15.20 -22.39
CA PHE A 198 5.96 16.17 -22.35
C PHE A 198 4.68 15.73 -23.10
N HIS A 199 4.80 14.87 -24.11
CA HIS A 199 3.69 14.39 -24.94
C HIS A 199 3.03 13.11 -24.41
N ARG A 200 3.62 12.49 -23.38
CA ARG A 200 3.11 11.26 -22.73
C ARG A 200 2.54 11.52 -21.34
N ASN A 201 2.79 12.70 -20.77
CA ASN A 201 2.38 13.03 -19.40
C ASN A 201 0.91 13.43 -19.35
N TYR A 202 0.15 12.74 -18.48
CA TYR A 202 -1.19 13.17 -18.15
C TYR A 202 -1.17 14.55 -17.46
N ILE A 203 -1.75 15.54 -18.13
CA ILE A 203 -1.98 16.88 -17.58
C ILE A 203 -3.43 17.26 -17.88
N SER A 204 -4.16 17.66 -16.85
CA SER A 204 -5.53 18.14 -16.97
C SER A 204 -5.73 19.36 -16.09
N ARG A 205 -6.41 20.38 -16.63
CA ARG A 205 -6.71 21.62 -15.89
C ARG A 205 -7.56 21.38 -14.63
N TYR A 206 -8.41 20.36 -14.66
CA TYR A 206 -9.41 20.09 -13.62
C TYR A 206 -9.18 18.76 -12.90
N LEU A 207 -8.20 17.95 -13.31
CA LEU A 207 -7.93 16.65 -12.69
C LEU A 207 -6.44 16.47 -12.41
N SER A 208 -6.10 16.34 -11.14
CA SER A 208 -4.78 15.93 -10.67
C SER A 208 -4.85 14.49 -10.19
N VAL A 209 -3.86 13.67 -10.54
CA VAL A 209 -3.91 12.22 -10.32
C VAL A 209 -2.72 11.76 -9.49
N LEU A 210 -3.00 10.94 -8.49
CA LEU A 210 -2.02 10.19 -7.71
C LEU A 210 -2.41 8.72 -7.74
N LEU A 211 -1.44 7.85 -8.03
CA LEU A 211 -1.59 6.40 -8.04
C LEU A 211 -0.95 5.84 -6.78
N LEU A 212 -1.73 5.12 -5.98
CA LEU A 212 -1.27 4.49 -4.75
C LEU A 212 -1.30 2.97 -4.87
N ASP A 213 -0.13 2.36 -4.78
CA ASP A 213 0.00 0.93 -4.56
C ASP A 213 -0.23 0.65 -3.07
N VAL A 214 -1.36 0.03 -2.72
CA VAL A 214 -1.78 -0.09 -1.32
C VAL A 214 -0.92 -1.08 -0.54
N GLU A 215 -0.45 -2.13 -1.19
CA GLU A 215 0.37 -3.15 -0.52
C GLU A 215 1.81 -2.66 -0.29
N THR A 216 2.43 -1.96 -1.26
CA THR A 216 3.81 -1.45 -1.10
C THR A 216 3.88 -0.05 -0.49
N GLY A 217 2.79 0.71 -0.53
CA GLY A 217 2.77 2.12 -0.17
C GLY A 217 3.42 3.05 -1.19
N VAL A 218 3.82 2.56 -2.36
CA VAL A 218 4.41 3.37 -3.43
C VAL A 218 3.35 4.34 -3.98
N LEU A 219 3.66 5.63 -3.95
CA LEU A 219 2.83 6.69 -4.50
C LEU A 219 3.49 7.27 -5.76
N VAL A 220 2.79 7.22 -6.89
CA VAL A 220 3.23 7.75 -8.19
C VAL A 220 2.32 8.89 -8.61
N PHE A 221 2.90 10.02 -9.00
CA PHE A 221 2.18 11.19 -9.52
C PHE A 221 3.13 12.01 -10.39
N ASN A 222 2.59 12.92 -11.20
CA ASN A 222 3.39 13.85 -11.99
C ASN A 222 4.06 14.91 -11.09
N PRO A 223 5.40 15.00 -10.98
CA PRO A 223 6.08 15.98 -10.14
C PRO A 223 5.86 17.42 -10.59
N ALA A 224 5.50 17.64 -11.86
CA ALA A 224 5.15 18.96 -12.39
C ALA A 224 3.70 19.38 -12.05
N ASP A 225 2.86 18.47 -11.55
CA ASP A 225 1.52 18.81 -11.06
C ASP A 225 1.61 19.29 -9.60
N GLU A 226 1.62 20.62 -9.43
CA GLU A 226 1.67 21.26 -8.12
C GLU A 226 0.50 20.87 -7.19
N THR A 227 -0.65 20.51 -7.75
CA THR A 227 -1.81 20.09 -6.95
C THR A 227 -1.62 18.66 -6.49
N ALA A 228 -1.15 17.75 -7.35
CA ALA A 228 -0.80 16.40 -6.93
C ALA A 228 0.29 16.42 -5.85
N GLN A 229 1.34 17.25 -6.02
CA GLN A 229 2.40 17.41 -5.03
C GLN A 229 1.83 17.88 -3.67
N ALA A 230 0.90 18.83 -3.68
CA ALA A 230 0.25 19.36 -2.48
C ALA A 230 -0.51 18.31 -1.67
N PHE A 231 -1.08 17.30 -2.35
CA PHE A 231 -1.87 16.24 -1.73
C PHE A 231 -1.07 14.95 -1.49
N SER A 232 0.19 14.87 -1.94
CA SER A 232 1.02 13.67 -1.86
C SER A 232 1.17 13.15 -0.42
N GLU A 233 1.40 14.02 0.56
CA GLU A 233 1.48 13.62 1.97
C GLU A 233 0.17 13.04 2.50
N ILE A 234 -0.98 13.59 2.10
CA ILE A 234 -2.30 13.08 2.46
C ILE A 234 -2.49 11.67 1.86
N CYS A 235 -2.08 11.48 0.62
CA CYS A 235 -2.29 10.24 -0.13
C CYS A 235 -1.38 9.06 0.27
N ARG A 236 -0.30 9.28 1.03
CA ARG A 236 0.51 8.17 1.58
C ARG A 236 -0.28 7.35 2.60
N LEU A 237 0.00 6.05 2.73
CA LEU A 237 -0.73 5.21 3.70
C LEU A 237 -0.37 5.48 5.15
N GLU A 238 0.91 5.73 5.44
CA GLU A 238 1.36 6.00 6.80
C GLU A 238 0.66 7.26 7.35
N ILE A 239 0.07 7.12 8.54
CA ILE A 239 -0.42 8.26 9.32
C ILE A 239 0.69 8.78 10.23
N ASP A 240 0.66 10.06 10.58
CA ASP A 240 1.76 10.70 11.31
C ASP A 240 1.99 10.08 12.70
N SER A 241 0.92 9.64 13.38
CA SER A 241 1.04 8.94 14.66
C SER A 241 1.79 7.61 14.54
N GLU A 242 1.62 6.87 13.44
CA GLU A 242 2.36 5.64 13.16
C GLU A 242 3.83 5.93 12.87
N LYS A 243 4.12 6.98 12.09
CA LYS A 243 5.49 7.42 11.83
C LYS A 243 6.20 7.78 13.13
N VAL A 244 5.56 8.59 13.97
CA VAL A 244 6.09 8.97 15.30
C VAL A 244 6.29 7.72 16.17
N ALA A 245 5.32 6.81 16.24
CA ALA A 245 5.43 5.59 17.03
C ALA A 245 6.53 4.64 16.54
N LYS A 246 6.76 4.55 15.22
CA LYS A 246 7.85 3.77 14.61
C LYS A 246 9.21 4.38 14.95
N VAL A 247 9.38 5.69 14.76
CA VAL A 247 10.62 6.40 15.15
C VAL A 247 10.91 6.20 16.63
N ARG A 248 9.92 6.38 17.50
CA ARG A 248 10.07 6.16 18.95
C ARG A 248 10.48 4.72 19.29
N ARG A 249 9.86 3.72 18.67
CA ARG A 249 10.23 2.31 18.88
C ARG A 249 11.67 2.03 18.46
N ASN A 250 12.08 2.48 17.27
CA ASN A 250 13.43 2.27 16.76
C ASN A 250 14.48 2.98 17.64
N VAL A 251 14.19 4.21 18.06
CA VAL A 251 15.04 4.97 18.99
C VAL A 251 15.15 4.24 20.33
N GLU A 252 14.03 3.79 20.91
CA GLU A 252 14.02 3.07 22.18
C GLU A 252 14.82 1.76 22.10
N GLU A 253 14.67 1.00 21.00
CA GLU A 253 15.40 -0.24 20.76
C GLU A 253 16.92 0.03 20.64
N ALA A 254 17.32 1.00 19.83
CA ALA A 254 18.72 1.38 19.68
C ALA A 254 19.33 1.88 21.00
N MET A 255 18.60 2.68 21.79
CA MET A 255 19.04 3.12 23.12
C MET A 255 19.24 1.92 24.05
N ARG A 256 18.28 0.98 24.07
CA ARG A 256 18.39 -0.24 24.89
C ARG A 256 19.59 -1.09 24.49
N ASP A 257 19.87 -1.20 23.20
CA ASP A 257 21.02 -1.98 22.70
C ASP A 257 22.35 -1.34 23.06
N ILE A 258 22.49 -0.02 22.91
CA ILE A 258 23.71 0.70 23.32
C ILE A 258 23.92 0.54 24.83
N LEU A 259 22.86 0.65 25.63
CA LEU A 259 22.93 0.49 27.09
C LEU A 259 23.31 -0.92 27.57
N LYS A 260 23.25 -1.94 26.71
CA LYS A 260 23.80 -3.27 27.04
C LYS A 260 25.33 -3.26 27.08
N LEU A 261 25.96 -2.34 26.34
CA LEU A 261 27.41 -2.28 26.14
C LEU A 261 28.05 -1.07 26.81
N GLN A 262 27.30 0.02 26.99
CA GLN A 262 27.80 1.31 27.46
C GLN A 262 26.88 1.88 28.55
N ARG A 263 27.44 2.72 29.43
CA ARG A 263 26.68 3.41 30.49
C ARG A 263 26.05 4.72 30.04
N PHE A 264 26.07 5.03 28.75
CA PHE A 264 25.46 6.24 28.23
C PHE A 264 25.06 6.01 26.78
N VAL A 265 24.20 6.88 26.27
CA VAL A 265 23.77 6.89 24.87
C VAL A 265 23.96 8.28 24.32
N VAL A 266 24.72 8.41 23.23
CA VAL A 266 24.88 9.67 22.50
C VAL A 266 23.84 9.74 21.39
N PHE A 267 23.16 10.88 21.27
CA PHE A 267 22.13 11.09 20.25
C PHE A 267 22.64 10.88 18.82
N ASP A 268 23.84 11.36 18.52
CA ASP A 268 24.47 11.19 17.20
C ASP A 268 24.68 9.71 16.85
N ASP A 269 24.94 8.85 17.84
CA ASP A 269 25.08 7.40 17.59
C ASP A 269 23.72 6.76 17.28
N ILE A 270 22.65 7.25 17.91
CA ILE A 270 21.28 6.85 17.55
C ILE A 270 20.96 7.28 16.10
N GLN A 271 21.32 8.49 15.70
CA GLN A 271 21.12 8.96 14.31
C GLN A 271 21.90 8.13 13.30
N LYS A 272 23.10 7.65 13.63
CA LYS A 272 23.87 6.74 12.75
C LYS A 272 23.20 5.38 12.56
N VAL A 273 22.49 4.89 13.57
CA VAL A 273 21.85 3.56 13.54
C VAL A 273 20.46 3.62 12.90
N VAL A 274 19.64 4.59 13.33
CA VAL A 274 18.22 4.68 12.95
C VAL A 274 18.00 5.58 11.73
N GLY A 275 18.97 6.44 11.42
CA GLY A 275 18.85 7.50 10.42
C GLY A 275 18.57 8.87 11.05
N ASP A 276 18.71 9.92 10.24
CA ASP A 276 18.41 11.29 10.65
C ASP A 276 17.00 11.71 10.20
N GLY A 277 16.32 12.48 11.04
CA GLY A 277 14.95 12.93 10.79
C GLY A 277 14.46 13.91 11.85
N SER A 278 13.51 14.77 11.47
CA SER A 278 12.99 15.84 12.33
C SER A 278 12.33 15.35 13.63
N LEU A 279 11.88 14.09 13.67
CA LEU A 279 11.27 13.45 14.84
C LEU A 279 12.27 12.75 15.77
N MET A 280 13.53 12.61 15.37
CA MET A 280 14.53 11.84 16.12
C MET A 280 14.83 12.47 17.47
N LYS A 281 15.04 13.79 17.50
CA LYS A 281 15.41 14.50 18.73
C LYS A 281 14.28 14.43 19.77
N SER A 282 13.03 14.66 19.38
CA SER A 282 11.89 14.54 20.30
C SER A 282 11.72 13.10 20.78
N ALA A 283 11.82 12.12 19.89
CA ALA A 283 11.77 10.71 20.27
C ALA A 283 12.85 10.32 21.27
N PHE A 284 14.08 10.81 21.11
CA PHE A 284 15.20 10.56 22.03
C PHE A 284 14.92 11.08 23.45
N TYR A 285 14.44 12.33 23.58
CA TYR A 285 14.04 12.88 24.87
C TYR A 285 12.87 12.11 25.49
N ASP A 286 11.83 11.79 24.71
CA ASP A 286 10.66 11.06 25.18
C ASP A 286 11.03 9.65 25.70
N CYS A 287 11.92 8.96 24.99
CA CYS A 287 12.40 7.63 25.37
C CYS A 287 13.26 7.70 26.63
N ALA A 288 14.19 8.66 26.73
CA ALA A 288 14.97 8.86 27.94
C ALA A 288 14.09 9.11 29.18
N ALA A 289 13.10 10.00 29.05
CA ALA A 289 12.14 10.29 30.11
C ALA A 289 11.34 9.04 30.54
N ARG A 290 10.88 8.22 29.58
CA ARG A 290 10.20 6.93 29.87
C ARG A 290 11.10 5.90 30.54
N MET A 291 12.41 5.97 30.29
CA MET A 291 13.40 5.14 30.96
C MET A 291 13.79 5.68 32.34
N GLY A 292 13.17 6.79 32.78
CA GLY A 292 13.49 7.45 34.05
C GLY A 292 14.85 8.13 34.03
N ARG A 293 15.31 8.58 32.85
CA ARG A 293 16.65 9.13 32.64
C ARG A 293 16.60 10.54 32.08
N GLU A 294 17.62 11.32 32.40
CA GLU A 294 17.79 12.66 31.86
C GLU A 294 18.76 12.68 30.67
N VAL A 295 18.51 13.62 29.77
CA VAL A 295 19.40 13.93 28.64
C VAL A 295 20.11 15.25 28.95
N GLN A 296 21.43 15.23 28.87
CA GLN A 296 22.28 16.40 29.10
C GLN A 296 23.10 16.72 27.85
N PHE A 297 23.44 17.99 27.67
CA PHE A 297 24.40 18.38 26.64
C PHE A 297 25.81 18.31 27.24
N VAL A 298 26.68 17.54 26.59
CA VAL A 298 28.09 17.41 26.96
C VAL A 298 28.94 18.08 25.86
N GLU A 299 29.71 19.09 26.25
CA GLU A 299 30.57 19.82 25.31
C GLU A 299 31.55 18.88 24.60
N GLY A 300 31.64 19.00 23.27
CA GLY A 300 32.46 18.12 22.43
C GLY A 300 31.86 16.74 22.11
N VAL A 301 30.73 16.36 22.72
CA VAL A 301 30.05 15.07 22.49
C VAL A 301 28.63 15.24 21.95
N GLY A 302 27.88 16.24 22.42
CA GLY A 302 26.50 16.47 22.02
C GLY A 302 25.48 16.05 23.08
N LEU A 303 24.29 15.62 22.66
CA LEU A 303 23.22 15.19 23.58
C LEU A 303 23.48 13.77 24.07
N VAL A 304 23.54 13.59 25.38
CA VAL A 304 23.87 12.32 26.02
C VAL A 304 22.82 11.97 27.07
N MET A 305 22.28 10.75 26.98
CA MET A 305 21.52 10.15 28.06
C MET A 305 22.47 9.29 28.91
N MET A 306 22.61 9.60 30.19
CA MET A 306 23.46 8.85 31.10
C MET A 306 22.69 7.70 31.77
N GLN A 307 23.37 6.59 32.03
CA GLN A 307 22.97 5.58 33.00
C GLN A 307 23.61 5.96 34.34
N GLU A 308 22.80 6.05 35.40
CA GLU A 308 23.34 6.16 36.76
C GLU A 308 24.35 5.05 37.08
#